data_AF-A0A059XPZ9-F1
#
_entry.id   AF-A0A059XPZ9-F1
#
_cell.length_a   1.000
_cell.length_b   1.000
_cell.length_c   1.000
_cell.angle_alpha   90.00
_cell.angle_beta   90.00
_cell.angle_gamma   90.00
#
_symmetry.space_group_name_H-M   'P 1'
#
loop_
_entity.id
_entity.type
_entity.pdbx_description
1 polymer ?
#
loop_
_entity_poly.entity_id
_entity_poly.type
_entity_poly.pdbx_seq_one_letter_code
_entity_poly.pdbx_strand_id
1 'polypeptide(L)'
;LETGYAKLMASDSKSLLKKYMTKEIFDQLKTRKTSFGSTLLDVIQSGLENHDSGVGIYAPDAEAYSVFAEIFDPVIDDYHRGFKKTDKHPPKDFGDLDYFGDL
;
A
#
# COMPACT_ATOMS: atom_id res chain seq x y z
N LEU A 1 1.60 8.79 -15.14
CA LEU A 1 1.39 8.91 -13.68
C LEU A 1 0.32 9.97 -13.35
N GLU A 2 0.55 11.25 -13.62
CA GLU A 2 -0.41 12.36 -13.38
C GLU A 2 -1.83 12.09 -13.93
N THR A 3 -1.94 11.63 -15.19
CA THR A 3 -3.23 11.29 -15.80
C THR A 3 -3.97 10.17 -15.08
N GLY A 4 -3.24 9.14 -14.62
CA GLY A 4 -3.83 8.02 -13.89
C GLY A 4 -4.30 8.46 -12.50
N TYR A 5 -3.50 9.27 -11.81
CA TYR A 5 -3.89 9.89 -10.55
C TYR A 5 -5.19 10.71 -10.70
N ALA A 6 -5.25 11.60 -11.69
CA ALA A 6 -6.45 12.40 -11.94
C ALA A 6 -7.70 11.54 -12.22
N LYS A 7 -7.55 10.46 -13.02
CA LYS A 7 -8.64 9.50 -13.28
C LYS A 7 -9.11 8.80 -12.01
N LEU A 8 -8.18 8.34 -11.18
CA LEU A 8 -8.52 7.69 -9.90
C LEU A 8 -9.28 8.65 -8.99
N MET A 9 -8.79 9.89 -8.83
CA MET A 9 -9.42 10.89 -7.97
C MET A 9 -10.83 11.27 -8.45
N ALA A 10 -11.06 11.31 -9.76
CA ALA A 10 -12.37 11.59 -10.36
C ALA A 10 -13.34 10.38 -10.37
N SER A 11 -12.85 9.17 -10.09
CA SER A 11 -13.67 7.95 -10.09
C SER A 11 -14.50 7.78 -8.82
N ASP A 12 -15.38 6.78 -8.77
CA ASP A 12 -16.10 6.36 -7.55
C ASP A 12 -15.37 5.28 -6.72
N SER A 13 -14.10 4.98 -7.05
CA SER A 13 -13.31 3.95 -6.37
C SER A 13 -13.38 4.08 -4.85
N LYS A 14 -13.40 2.94 -4.17
CA LYS A 14 -13.36 2.80 -2.70
C LYS A 14 -12.03 2.23 -2.21
N SER A 15 -11.04 2.13 -3.10
CA SER A 15 -9.73 1.58 -2.79
C SER A 15 -9.02 2.36 -1.67
N LEU A 16 -8.23 1.65 -0.87
CA LEU A 16 -7.33 2.29 0.11
C LEU A 16 -6.30 3.20 -0.59
N LEU A 17 -5.85 2.85 -1.80
CA LEU A 17 -5.03 3.73 -2.63
C LEU A 17 -5.71 5.10 -2.80
N LYS A 18 -6.97 5.16 -3.26
CA LYS A 18 -7.65 6.44 -3.45
C LYS A 18 -7.88 7.17 -2.12
N LYS A 19 -8.21 6.43 -1.06
CA LYS A 19 -8.45 6.99 0.27
C LYS A 19 -7.23 7.73 0.82
N TYR A 20 -6.03 7.19 0.62
CA TYR A 20 -4.80 7.69 1.25
C TYR A 20 -3.84 8.42 0.29
N MET A 21 -3.98 8.26 -1.03
CA MET A 21 -3.18 9.00 -2.01
C MET A 21 -3.69 10.43 -2.15
N THR A 22 -3.47 11.27 -1.13
CA THR A 22 -3.73 12.70 -1.22
C THR A 22 -2.79 13.35 -2.24
N LYS A 23 -3.12 14.56 -2.68
CA LYS A 23 -2.29 15.28 -3.65
C LYS A 23 -0.90 15.57 -3.08
N GLU A 24 -0.82 15.86 -1.78
CA GLU A 24 0.42 16.13 -1.06
C GLU A 24 1.33 14.89 -1.04
N ILE A 25 0.78 13.72 -0.71
CA ILE A 25 1.53 12.45 -0.71
C ILE A 25 1.96 12.10 -2.14
N PHE A 26 1.06 12.25 -3.12
CA PHE A 26 1.37 12.01 -4.51
C PHE A 26 2.52 12.89 -5.01
N ASP A 27 2.47 14.20 -4.75
CA ASP A 27 3.52 15.14 -5.15
C ASP A 27 4.86 14.85 -4.46
N GLN A 28 4.84 14.41 -3.20
CA GLN A 28 6.04 14.01 -2.45
C GLN A 28 6.70 12.74 -3.01
N LEU A 29 5.89 11.77 -3.47
CA LEU A 29 6.37 10.44 -3.84
C LEU A 29 6.62 10.26 -5.35
N LYS A 30 5.99 11.05 -6.23
CA LYS A 30 6.01 10.82 -7.69
C LYS A 30 7.39 10.87 -8.36
N THR A 31 8.39 11.49 -7.71
CA THR A 31 9.77 11.56 -8.21
C THR A 31 10.73 10.63 -7.48
N ARG A 32 10.26 9.89 -6.47
CA ARG A 32 11.07 8.94 -5.71
C ARG A 32 11.31 7.67 -6.50
N LYS A 33 12.44 7.03 -6.21
CA LYS A 33 12.90 5.80 -6.84
C LYS A 33 13.64 4.94 -5.82
N THR A 34 13.45 3.64 -5.86
CA THR A 34 14.26 2.68 -5.09
C THR A 34 15.64 2.51 -5.74
N SER A 35 16.56 1.86 -5.04
CA SER A 35 17.88 1.46 -5.56
C SER A 35 17.79 0.49 -6.74
N PHE A 36 16.74 -0.32 -6.82
CA PHE A 36 16.42 -1.18 -7.96
C PHE A 36 15.79 -0.44 -9.14
N GLY A 37 15.43 0.82 -8.95
CA GLY A 37 14.83 1.65 -9.97
C GLY A 37 13.31 1.56 -10.04
N SER A 38 12.64 1.03 -9.03
CA SER A 38 11.18 1.04 -8.95
C SER A 38 10.66 2.42 -8.57
N THR A 39 9.52 2.79 -9.14
CA THR A 39 8.91 4.12 -9.07
C THR A 39 7.53 4.06 -8.41
N LEU A 40 6.93 5.22 -8.13
CA LEU A 40 5.55 5.27 -7.66
C LEU A 40 4.57 4.62 -8.65
N LEU A 41 4.83 4.70 -9.96
CA LEU A 41 3.97 4.06 -10.95
C LEU A 41 3.93 2.54 -10.75
N ASP A 42 5.08 1.91 -10.53
CA ASP A 42 5.16 0.46 -10.28
C ASP A 42 4.38 0.07 -9.02
N VAL A 43 4.31 0.97 -8.03
CA VAL A 43 3.57 0.75 -6.78
C VAL A 43 2.05 0.81 -6.98
N ILE A 44 1.55 1.77 -7.76
CA ILE A 44 0.11 2.09 -7.79
C ILE A 44 -0.60 1.73 -9.10
N GLN A 45 0.12 1.31 -10.14
CA GLN A 45 -0.46 1.07 -11.47
C GLN A 45 -1.67 0.14 -11.43
N SER A 46 -1.61 -0.93 -10.63
CA SER A 46 -2.75 -1.85 -10.48
C SER A 46 -4.02 -1.12 -10.02
N GLY A 47 -3.94 -0.26 -9.00
CA GLY A 47 -5.09 0.51 -8.51
C GLY A 47 -5.51 1.67 -9.42
N LEU A 48 -4.61 2.17 -10.27
CA LEU A 48 -4.95 3.16 -11.31
C LEU A 48 -5.73 2.55 -12.47
N GLU A 49 -5.46 1.29 -12.82
CA GLU A 49 -6.14 0.61 -13.93
C GLU A 49 -7.40 -0.15 -13.47
N ASN A 50 -7.43 -0.62 -12.21
CA ASN A 50 -8.52 -1.44 -11.66
C ASN A 50 -9.20 -0.70 -10.50
N HIS A 51 -10.11 0.22 -10.83
CA HIS A 51 -10.79 1.09 -9.87
C HIS A 51 -11.70 0.35 -8.85
N ASP A 52 -12.01 -0.92 -9.11
CA ASP A 52 -12.74 -1.84 -8.24
C ASP A 52 -11.86 -2.51 -7.16
N SER A 53 -10.55 -2.24 -7.16
CA SER A 53 -9.61 -2.74 -6.14
C SER A 53 -10.04 -2.34 -4.72
N GLY A 54 -9.91 -3.27 -3.77
CA GLY A 54 -10.03 -2.97 -2.34
C GLY A 54 -8.83 -2.18 -1.79
N VAL A 55 -7.60 -2.52 -2.21
CA VAL A 55 -6.35 -1.88 -1.75
C VAL A 55 -5.72 -1.06 -2.87
N GLY A 56 -5.19 -1.71 -3.91
CA GLY A 56 -4.70 -1.07 -5.13
C GLY A 56 -3.20 -0.69 -5.15
N ILE A 57 -2.40 -1.13 -4.18
CA ILE A 57 -0.94 -0.90 -4.16
C ILE A 57 -0.17 -2.21 -3.96
N TYR A 58 1.03 -2.29 -4.56
CA TYR A 58 1.95 -3.42 -4.42
C TYR A 58 3.38 -2.90 -4.25
N ALA A 59 4.20 -3.61 -3.47
CA ALA A 59 5.62 -3.29 -3.37
C ALA A 59 6.39 -4.01 -4.48
N PRO A 60 6.99 -3.29 -5.45
CA PRO A 60 7.77 -3.91 -6.52
C PRO A 60 9.10 -4.51 -6.01
N ASP A 61 9.62 -3.99 -4.90
CA ASP A 61 10.78 -4.50 -4.19
C ASP A 61 10.63 -4.22 -2.67
N ALA A 62 11.52 -4.77 -1.85
CA ALA A 62 11.46 -4.60 -0.39
C ALA A 62 11.71 -3.16 0.08
N GLU A 63 12.55 -2.42 -0.64
CA GLU A 63 12.88 -1.02 -0.30
C GLU A 63 11.69 -0.09 -0.53
N ALA A 64 10.78 -0.46 -1.44
CA ALA A 64 9.58 0.30 -1.74
C ALA A 64 8.71 0.56 -0.50
N TYR A 65 8.66 -0.36 0.47
CA TYR A 65 7.95 -0.14 1.74
C TYR A 65 8.52 1.05 2.52
N SER A 66 9.83 1.30 2.42
CA SER A 66 10.49 2.43 3.08
C SER A 66 10.47 3.70 2.23
N VAL A 67 10.78 3.60 0.93
CA VAL A 67 10.84 4.75 0.02
C VAL A 67 9.46 5.38 -0.20
N PHE A 68 8.41 4.55 -0.21
CA PHE A 68 7.01 4.98 -0.38
C PHE A 68 6.21 4.79 0.92
N ALA A 69 6.86 4.85 2.09
CA ALA A 69 6.22 4.66 3.39
C ALA A 69 5.00 5.56 3.62
N GLU A 70 5.01 6.79 3.09
CA GLU A 70 3.88 7.71 3.25
C GLU A 70 2.56 7.23 2.62
N ILE A 71 2.60 6.32 1.63
CA ILE A 71 1.39 5.63 1.17
C ILE A 71 1.24 4.24 1.79
N PHE A 72 2.32 3.50 2.03
CA PHE A 72 2.23 2.15 2.60
C PHE A 72 1.76 2.14 4.05
N ASP A 73 2.32 3.00 4.91
CA ASP A 73 2.02 3.03 6.35
C ASP A 73 0.52 3.20 6.64
N PRO A 74 -0.19 4.23 6.12
CA PRO A 74 -1.60 4.39 6.41
C PRO A 74 -2.48 3.30 5.76
N VAL A 75 -2.06 2.73 4.63
CA VAL A 75 -2.78 1.62 3.98
C VAL A 75 -2.67 0.34 4.81
N ILE A 76 -1.48 0.04 5.34
CA ILE A 76 -1.23 -1.12 6.21
C ILE A 76 -2.02 -0.96 7.52
N ASP A 77 -1.95 0.21 8.15
CA ASP A 77 -2.68 0.51 9.39
C ASP A 77 -4.19 0.27 9.23
N ASP A 78 -4.80 0.79 8.16
CA ASP A 78 -6.24 0.63 7.89
C ASP A 78 -6.61 -0.82 7.55
N TYR A 79 -5.86 -1.46 6.64
CA TYR A 79 -6.16 -2.81 6.19
C TYR A 79 -6.05 -3.84 7.33
N HIS A 80 -5.03 -3.71 8.17
CA HIS A 80 -4.80 -4.60 9.32
C HIS A 80 -5.55 -4.16 10.59
N ARG A 81 -6.37 -3.10 10.51
CA ARG A 81 -7.19 -2.58 11.63
C ARG A 81 -6.36 -2.17 12.85
N GLY A 82 -5.19 -1.58 12.60
CA GLY A 82 -4.25 -1.08 13.61
C GLY A 82 -2.85 -1.64 13.43
N PHE A 83 -1.94 -0.80 12.92
CA PHE A 83 -0.50 -1.04 12.83
C PHE A 83 0.23 0.30 12.66
N LYS A 84 0.56 0.97 13.77
CA LYS A 84 1.18 2.30 13.76
C LYS A 84 2.61 2.21 13.26
N LYS A 85 3.16 3.34 12.80
CA LYS A 85 4.59 3.45 12.38
C LYS A 85 5.59 2.99 13.46
N THR A 86 5.21 3.03 14.74
CA THR A 86 6.04 2.59 15.86
C THR A 86 5.90 1.11 16.20
N ASP A 87 4.87 0.45 15.66
CA ASP A 87 4.57 -0.94 15.95
C ASP A 87 5.51 -1.85 15.16
N LYS A 88 5.71 -3.05 15.68
CA LYS A 88 6.53 -4.09 15.05
C LYS A 88 5.75 -5.38 15.00
N HIS A 89 5.83 -6.08 13.88
CA HIS A 89 5.25 -7.42 13.78
C HIS A 89 5.89 -8.33 14.86
N PRO A 90 5.09 -9.14 15.58
CA PRO A 90 5.64 -10.04 16.59
C PRO A 90 6.56 -11.09 15.96
N PRO A 91 7.40 -11.77 16.77
CA PRO A 91 8.09 -12.97 16.33
C PRO A 91 7.09 -14.01 15.79
N LYS A 92 7.54 -14.79 14.81
CA LYS A 92 6.75 -15.89 14.24
C LYS A 92 6.39 -16.90 15.33
N ASP A 93 5.09 -17.15 15.49
CA ASP A 93 4.53 -18.15 16.39
C ASP A 93 3.33 -18.82 15.69
N PHE A 94 3.32 -20.15 15.62
CA PHE A 94 2.22 -20.91 15.02
C PHE A 94 1.13 -21.26 16.06
N GLY A 95 1.37 -20.97 17.34
CA GLY A 95 0.48 -21.33 18.43
C GLY A 95 0.50 -22.83 18.76
N ASP A 96 -0.51 -23.25 19.51
CA ASP A 96 -0.72 -24.65 19.85
C ASP A 96 -1.44 -25.37 18.70
N LEU A 97 -0.77 -26.34 18.08
CA LEU A 97 -1.31 -27.10 16.96
C LEU A 97 -2.50 -27.97 17.38
N ASP A 98 -2.57 -28.37 18.66
CA ASP A 98 -3.65 -29.20 19.18
C ASP A 98 -4.94 -28.39 19.39
N TYR A 99 -4.84 -27.05 19.47
CA TYR A 99 -6.00 -26.17 19.66
C TYR A 99 -7.00 -26.23 18.49
N PHE A 100 -6.51 -26.42 17.26
CA PHE A 100 -7.34 -26.40 16.06
C PHE A 100 -8.00 -27.75 15.74
N GLY A 101 -7.68 -28.83 16.49
CA GLY A 101 -8.14 -30.19 16.18
C GLY A 101 -7.69 -30.70 14.81
N ASP A 102 -8.13 -31.90 14.42
CA ASP A 102 -7.95 -32.40 13.05
C ASP A 102 -8.93 -31.65 12.13
N LEU A 103 -8.41 -30.73 11.32
CA LEU A 103 -9.14 -29.96 10.31
C LEU A 103 -8.98 -30.57 8.91
#